data_AF-A0A2D9Z6A1-F1
#
_entry.id   AF-A0A2D9Z6A1-F1
#
_cell.length_a   1.000
_cell.length_b   1.000
_cell.length_c   1.000
_cell.angle_alpha   90.00
_cell.angle_beta   90.00
_cell.angle_gamma   90.00
#
_symmetry.space_group_name_H-M   'P 1'
#
loop_
_entity.id
_entity.type
_entity.pdbx_description
1 polymer ?
#
loop_
_entity_poly.entity_id
_entity_poly.type
_entity_poly.pdbx_seq_one_letter_code
_entity_poly.pdbx_strand_id
1 'polypeptide(L)'
;MAGIAVFIVSVFVGFEVITKVPQTLHTPLMSGSNAISGITIVGAILVVADCVESNQNLALLLAGLAIVLAMVNVVGGFGVTHRMLSMFASKKKKKTA
;
A
#
# COMPACT_ATOMS: atom_id res chain seq x y z
N MET A 1 13.53 -17.61 12.94
CA MET A 1 13.49 -18.51 11.76
C MET A 1 12.20 -18.39 10.96
N ALA A 2 11.01 -18.43 11.58
CA ALA A 2 9.75 -18.27 10.85
C ALA A 2 9.63 -16.96 10.02
N GLY A 3 9.99 -15.80 10.59
CA GLY A 3 9.92 -14.52 9.86
C GLY A 3 10.83 -14.44 8.62
N ILE A 4 12.03 -15.04 8.68
CA ILE A 4 12.96 -15.11 7.54
C ILE A 4 12.40 -16.03 6.46
N ALA A 5 11.83 -17.18 6.85
CA ALA A 5 11.18 -18.08 5.90
C ALA A 5 9.99 -17.39 5.21
N VAL A 6 9.14 -16.69 5.97
CA VAL A 6 8.02 -15.90 5.41
C VAL A 6 8.52 -14.81 4.47
N PHE A 7 9.58 -14.09 4.84
CA PHE A 7 10.17 -13.06 3.99
C PHE A 7 10.64 -13.64 2.65
N ILE A 8 11.43 -14.71 2.67
CA ILE A 8 11.95 -15.36 1.47
C ILE A 8 10.80 -15.84 0.58
N VAL A 9 9.83 -16.58 1.13
CA VAL A 9 8.68 -17.08 0.37
C VAL A 9 7.85 -15.92 -0.21
N SER A 10 7.64 -14.85 0.55
CA SER A 10 6.88 -13.67 0.09
C SER A 10 7.57 -12.98 -1.09
N VAL A 11 8.91 -12.91 -1.10
CA VAL A 11 9.68 -12.35 -2.23
C VAL A 11 9.48 -13.21 -3.49
N PHE A 12 9.58 -14.53 -3.38
CA PHE A 12 9.33 -15.44 -4.51
C PHE A 12 7.89 -15.31 -5.04
N VAL A 13 6.90 -15.25 -4.14
CA VAL A 13 5.49 -15.06 -4.51
C VAL A 13 5.31 -13.72 -5.22
N GLY A 14 5.89 -12.63 -4.71
CA GLY A 14 5.82 -11.31 -5.33
C GLY A 14 6.39 -11.30 -6.75
N PHE A 15 7.55 -11.92 -6.94
CA PHE A 15 8.18 -12.05 -8.27
C PHE A 15 7.28 -12.83 -9.25
N GLU A 16 6.81 -14.01 -8.86
CA GLU A 16 5.98 -14.89 -9.71
C GLU A 16 4.63 -14.26 -10.09
N VAL A 17 4.06 -13.45 -9.19
CA VAL A 17 2.81 -12.73 -9.46
C VAL A 17 3.03 -11.58 -10.44
N ILE A 18 4.07 -10.76 -10.24
CA ILE A 18 4.31 -9.56 -11.07
C ILE A 18 4.70 -9.93 -12.50
N THR A 19 5.47 -11.01 -12.71
CA THR A 19 5.88 -11.45 -14.06
C THR A 19 4.70 -11.87 -14.95
N LYS A 20 3.55 -12.23 -14.36
CA LYS A 20 2.33 -12.65 -15.07
C LYS A 20 1.35 -11.50 -15.35
N VAL A 21 1.66 -10.27 -14.96
CA VAL A 21 0.79 -9.12 -15.19
C VAL A 21 0.93 -8.63 -16.64
N PRO A 22 -0.17 -8.44 -17.40
CA PRO A 22 -0.10 -7.92 -18.76
C PRO A 22 0.42 -6.47 -18.78
N GLN A 23 1.08 -6.09 -19.88
CA GLN A 23 1.73 -4.78 -20.01
C GLN A 23 0.78 -3.59 -19.84
N THR A 24 -0.49 -3.75 -20.19
CA THR A 24 -1.53 -2.74 -20.03
C THR A 24 -1.83 -2.39 -18.58
N LEU A 25 -1.45 -3.25 -17.62
CA LEU A 25 -1.69 -3.07 -16.20
C LEU A 25 -0.47 -2.59 -15.42
N HIS A 26 0.71 -2.37 -16.02
CA HIS A 26 1.90 -1.92 -15.27
C HIS A 26 1.70 -0.57 -14.58
N THR A 27 1.04 0.39 -15.23
CA THR A 27 0.78 1.71 -14.61
C THR A 27 -0.24 1.61 -13.47
N PRO A 28 -1.40 0.93 -13.61
CA PRO A 28 -2.25 0.60 -12.47
C PRO A 28 -1.55 -0.19 -11.37
N LEU A 29 -0.67 -1.14 -11.72
CA LEU A 29 0.08 -1.96 -10.78
C LEU A 29 1.07 -1.12 -9.97
N MET A 30 1.79 -0.21 -10.63
CA MET A 30 2.69 0.75 -9.97
C MET A 30 1.93 1.64 -8.98
N SER A 31 0.75 2.14 -9.36
CA SER A 31 -0.11 2.91 -8.45
C SER A 31 -0.62 2.04 -7.28
N GLY A 32 -1.00 0.79 -7.56
CA GLY A 32 -1.49 -0.15 -6.56
C GLY A 32 -0.43 -0.57 -5.55
N SER A 33 0.80 -0.85 -5.98
CA SER A 33 1.91 -1.18 -5.07
C SER A 33 2.29 0.00 -4.19
N ASN A 34 2.20 1.23 -4.71
CA ASN A 34 2.34 2.44 -3.90
C ASN A 34 1.25 2.52 -2.81
N ALA A 35 -0.02 2.24 -3.14
CA ALA A 35 -1.10 2.21 -2.16
C ALA A 35 -0.87 1.16 -1.04
N ILE A 36 -0.37 -0.04 -1.42
CA ILE A 36 -0.05 -1.12 -0.49
C ILE A 36 1.10 -0.73 0.45
N SER A 37 2.08 0.06 -0.01
CA SER A 37 3.17 0.57 0.83
C SER A 37 2.68 1.43 2.01
N GLY A 38 1.43 1.93 1.95
CA GLY A 38 0.76 2.59 3.06
C GLY A 38 0.53 1.72 4.31
N ILE A 39 0.88 0.43 4.27
CA ILE A 39 0.93 -0.48 5.44
C ILE A 39 1.80 0.06 6.58
N THR A 40 2.69 1.03 6.31
CA THR A 40 3.46 1.78 7.31
C THR A 40 2.58 2.39 8.40
N ILE A 41 1.28 2.61 8.15
CA ILE A 41 0.32 3.04 9.17
C ILE A 41 0.27 2.10 10.39
N VAL A 42 0.41 0.78 10.19
CA VAL A 42 0.40 -0.20 11.29
C VAL A 42 1.60 0.03 12.20
N GLY A 43 2.78 0.26 11.63
CA GLY A 43 3.98 0.59 12.39
C GLY A 43 3.82 1.91 13.16
N ALA A 44 3.25 2.93 12.53
CA ALA A 44 3.02 4.22 13.18
C ALA A 44 2.04 4.11 14.37
N ILE A 45 0.97 3.30 14.25
CA ILE A 45 0.01 3.05 15.34
C ILE A 45 0.69 2.36 16.53
N LEU A 46 1.53 1.35 16.27
CA LEU A 46 2.28 0.67 17.33
C LEU A 46 3.23 1.63 18.06
N VAL A 47 3.93 2.49 17.32
CA VAL A 47 4.82 3.50 17.93
C VAL A 47 4.03 4.52 18.75
N VAL A 48 2.84 4.95 18.30
CA VAL A 48 1.97 5.81 19.11
C VAL A 48 1.63 5.14 20.44
N ALA A 49 1.25 3.85 20.43
CA ALA A 49 0.93 3.10 21.64
C ALA A 49 2.11 3.12 22.64
N ASP A 50 3.32 2.81 22.18
CA ASP A 50 4.53 2.81 23.00
C ASP A 50 4.89 4.21 23.54
N CYS A 51 4.71 5.26 22.72
CA CYS A 51 5.04 6.63 23.08
C CYS A 51 4.12 7.19 24.17
N VAL A 52 2.84 6.78 24.19
CA VAL A 52 1.87 7.17 25.22
C VAL A 52 2.28 6.60 26.58
N GLU A 53 2.70 5.34 26.64
CA GLU A 53 3.17 4.73 27.90
C GLU A 53 4.48 5.36 28.38
N SER A 54 5.38 5.68 27.46
CA SER A 54 6.72 6.19 27.76
C SER A 54 6.80 7.72 27.96
N ASN A 55 5.67 8.45 27.84
CA ASN A 55 5.60 9.91 27.91
C ASN A 55 6.59 10.66 26.98
N GLN A 56 6.86 10.09 25.80
CA GLN A 56 7.80 10.66 24.84
C GLN A 56 7.11 11.62 23.88
N ASN A 57 6.93 12.88 24.31
CA ASN A 57 6.13 13.88 23.57
C ASN A 57 6.61 14.14 22.13
N LEU A 58 7.92 14.16 21.88
CA LEU A 58 8.47 14.37 20.53
C LEU A 58 8.19 13.17 19.61
N ALA A 59 8.41 11.95 20.11
CA ALA A 59 8.16 10.73 19.36
C ALA A 59 6.66 10.56 19.06
N LEU A 60 5.80 10.90 20.03
CA LEU A 60 4.34 10.90 19.86
C LEU A 60 3.90 11.85 18.74
N LEU A 61 4.46 13.07 18.68
CA LEU A 61 4.17 14.03 17.61
C LEU A 61 4.59 13.49 16.24
N LEU A 62 5.80 12.94 16.13
CA LEU A 62 6.30 12.36 14.89
C LEU A 62 5.50 11.14 14.44
N ALA A 63 5.09 10.28 15.38
CA ALA A 63 4.26 9.13 15.09
C ALA A 63 2.84 9.55 14.64
N GLY A 64 2.27 10.60 15.24
CA GLY A 64 1.03 11.22 14.78
C GLY A 64 1.15 11.75 13.34
N LEU A 65 2.23 12.46 13.01
CA LEU A 65 2.51 12.88 11.63
C LEU A 65 2.70 11.71 10.68
N ALA A 66 3.36 10.64 11.12
CA ALA A 66 3.55 9.43 10.32
C ALA A 66 2.22 8.77 9.97
N ILE A 67 1.23 8.74 10.88
CA ILE A 67 -0.12 8.25 10.60
C ILE A 67 -0.79 9.09 9.51
N VAL A 68 -0.71 10.42 9.61
CA VAL A 68 -1.30 11.33 8.61
C VAL A 68 -0.69 11.08 7.23
N LEU A 69 0.63 11.01 7.13
CA LEU A 69 1.33 10.75 5.87
C LEU A 69 1.03 9.35 5.31
N ALA A 70 0.97 8.33 6.17
CA ALA A 70 0.59 6.99 5.76
C ALA A 70 -0.85 6.94 5.24
N MET A 71 -1.79 7.64 5.88
CA MET A 71 -3.16 7.76 5.40
C MET A 71 -3.26 8.47 4.05
N VAL A 72 -2.46 9.51 3.80
CA VAL A 72 -2.39 10.15 2.47
C VAL A 72 -1.95 9.14 1.41
N ASN A 73 -0.97 8.29 1.72
CA ASN A 73 -0.52 7.23 0.80
C ASN A 73 -1.60 6.17 0.54
N VAL A 74 -2.26 5.69 1.60
CA VAL A 74 -3.36 4.71 1.48
C VAL A 74 -4.51 5.28 0.67
N VAL A 75 -5.09 6.41 1.10
CA VAL A 75 -6.30 6.99 0.48
C VAL A 75 -6.01 7.48 -0.94
N GLY A 76 -4.89 8.21 -1.12
CA GLY A 76 -4.48 8.70 -2.43
C GLY A 76 -4.15 7.56 -3.39
N GLY A 77 -3.36 6.58 -2.93
CA GLY A 77 -2.97 5.42 -3.73
C GLY A 77 -4.16 4.57 -4.17
N PHE A 78 -5.06 4.19 -3.26
CA PHE A 78 -6.23 3.38 -3.62
C PHE A 78 -7.23 4.17 -4.47
N GLY A 79 -7.43 5.46 -4.20
CA GLY A 79 -8.31 6.32 -5.00
C GLY A 79 -7.84 6.46 -6.46
N VAL A 80 -6.55 6.69 -6.68
CA VAL A 80 -5.97 6.78 -8.02
C VAL A 80 -6.01 5.42 -8.72
N THR A 81 -5.64 4.35 -8.02
CA THR A 81 -5.66 2.98 -8.58
C THR A 81 -7.07 2.58 -9.03
N HIS A 82 -8.09 2.88 -8.21
CA HIS A 82 -9.49 2.64 -8.56
C HIS A 82 -9.89 3.40 -9.84
N ARG A 83 -9.53 4.68 -9.94
CA ARG A 83 -9.80 5.48 -11.15
C ARG A 83 -9.12 4.90 -12.38
N MET A 84 -7.86 4.46 -12.27
CA MET A 84 -7.15 3.81 -13.37
C MET A 84 -7.83 2.51 -13.83
N LEU A 85 -8.21 1.63 -12.90
CA LEU A 85 -8.89 0.37 -13.20
C LEU A 85 -10.29 0.58 -13.80
N SER A 86 -11.01 1.62 -13.36
CA SER A 86 -12.33 1.97 -13.89
C SER A 86 -12.32 2.31 -15.39
N MET A 87 -11.18 2.81 -15.92
CA MET A 87 -11.02 3.12 -17.35
C MET A 87 -10.99 1.86 -18.21
N PHE A 88 -10.49 0.74 -17.67
CA PHE A 88 -10.52 -0.56 -18.36
C PHE A 88 -11.93 -1.15 -18.37
N ALA A 89 -12.66 -1.06 -17.25
CA ALA A 89 -14.04 -1.52 -17.16
C ALA A 89 -14.97 -0.73 -18.12
N SER A 90 -14.78 0.58 -18.22
CA SER A 90 -15.59 1.47 -19.07
C SER A 90 -15.34 1.24 -20.56
N LYS A 91 -14.12 0.89 -20.97
CA LYS A 91 -13.80 0.52 -22.37
C LYS A 91 -14.55 -0.74 -22.81
N LYS A 92 -14.84 -1.67 -21.90
CA LYS A 92 -15.58 -2.92 -22.20
C LYS A 92 -17.06 -2.63 -22.50
N LYS A 93 -17.67 -1.69 -21.77
CA LYS A 93 -19.08 -1.28 -21.92
C LYS A 93 -19.36 -0.52 -23.22
N LYS A 94 -18.39 0.26 -23.72
CA LYS A 94 -18.51 1.01 -24.99
C LYS A 94 -18.28 0.17 -26.26
N LYS A 95 -17.74 -1.05 -26.13
CA LYS A 95 -17.56 -2.01 -27.25
C LYS A 95 -18.76 -2.95 -27.43
N THR A 96 -19.71 -2.94 -26.51
CA THR A 96 -20.89 -3.83 -26.48
C THR A 96 -22.21 -3.10 -26.67
N ALA A 97 -22.17 -1.77 -26.84
CA ALA A 97 -23.27 -0.91 -27.27
C ALA A 97 -22.91 -0.34 -28.65
#